data_AF-A0A7V0S1R6-F1
#
_entry.id   AF-A0A7V0S1R6-F1
#
_cell.length_a   1.000
_cell.length_b   1.000
_cell.length_c   1.000
_cell.angle_alpha   90.00
_cell.angle_beta   90.00
_cell.angle_gamma   90.00
#
_symmetry.space_group_name_H-M   'P 1'
#
loop_
_entity.id
_entity.type
_entity.pdbx_description
1 polymer ?
#
loop_
_entity_poly.entity_id
_entity_poly.type
_entity_poly.pdbx_seq_one_letter_code
_entity_poly.pdbx_strand_id
1 'polypeptide(L)'
;MIPKSPDSDLGKYYFAETAFDLLMKRRILNVLLICSKYDAFMLEEDGRIEEQIFNEYVTLNLRYPPKFFQVNSAADAFSMLESKPIDLIITMLNIGGMDPFSLAKRLKEKYPLKPIVVLTPFSREVSLKLSREDLSAIDYVFSWLGNAQIMLAIIKLIEDSMNAEHDVNEVGVQVILLVEDSVRYYSAYLPNLYHIIFTQSKKFMTEGLNEHQKMLRMRGRPKILLARSYDQAKELYEKYKHNMLGIITDMSYPHKGKMHDRAGVKMVEMIKGDNPFMPILLQSSDINNQLIAKQLKVGFIHKYSKTLSLELHNFVVKYFAFGDFVFIEPETGREIFRAPDLKALQEVIFQVPDDSLAYHIQRNHFSKWLTARALFPIANIFKYINPEDFKNLDGVRRFIFDTIDRYRQSKGRGIIAKFHRDSYDEYQIFSRIGDGSLGGKGRGLAFVDQVIKHSHLMHRYDGTVITIPRTVVICTDVFDEFMESNNLYSIALSKANNVEILRHFLNASLPNR
;
A
#
# COMPACT_ATOMS: atom_id res chain seq x y z
N MET A 1 25.24 9.81 -4.68
CA MET A 1 26.54 9.10 -4.56
C MET A 1 26.60 8.53 -3.15
N ILE A 2 26.69 7.21 -3.01
CA ILE A 2 26.85 6.54 -1.72
C ILE A 2 28.36 6.27 -1.54
N PRO A 3 29.01 6.65 -0.43
CA PRO A 3 30.45 6.45 -0.25
C PRO A 3 30.79 4.97 -0.06
N LYS A 4 31.93 4.53 -0.60
CA LYS A 4 32.49 3.17 -0.49
C LYS A 4 33.19 2.89 0.86
N SER A 5 32.75 3.52 1.95
CA SER A 5 33.43 3.47 3.26
C SER A 5 32.40 3.63 4.38
N PRO A 6 32.22 2.62 5.26
CA PRO A 6 31.32 2.73 6.41
C PRO A 6 31.82 3.68 7.49
N ASP A 7 33.12 3.96 7.57
CA ASP A 7 33.72 4.65 8.73
C ASP A 7 33.96 6.16 8.54
N SER A 8 33.87 6.72 7.32
CA SER A 8 34.26 8.13 7.08
C SER A 8 33.12 9.13 6.84
N ASP A 9 31.86 8.69 6.82
CA ASP A 9 30.71 9.58 6.55
C ASP A 9 29.42 9.20 7.33
N LEU A 10 29.56 8.56 8.49
CA LEU A 10 28.43 8.19 9.37
C LEU A 10 27.61 9.40 9.88
N GLY A 11 28.12 10.63 9.74
CA GLY A 11 27.57 11.84 10.37
C GLY A 11 26.51 12.63 9.62
N LYS A 12 26.07 12.26 8.39
CA LYS A 12 25.27 13.19 7.55
C LYS A 12 24.09 12.57 6.78
N TYR A 13 23.47 11.50 7.29
CA TYR A 13 22.27 10.96 6.63
C TYR A 13 21.02 11.76 7.03
N TYR A 14 20.68 12.78 6.24
CA TYR A 14 19.34 13.36 6.27
C TYR A 14 18.38 12.47 5.46
N PHE A 15 17.33 11.98 6.11
CA PHE A 15 16.27 11.25 5.43
C PHE A 15 15.41 12.24 4.65
N ALA A 16 15.50 12.19 3.32
CA ALA A 16 14.58 12.92 2.47
C ALA A 16 13.13 12.54 2.79
N GLU A 17 12.23 13.52 2.83
CA GLU A 17 10.81 13.22 2.91
C GLU A 17 10.36 12.56 1.61
N THR A 18 9.65 11.45 1.73
CA THR A 18 9.01 10.81 0.58
C THR A 18 7.88 11.70 0.11
N ALA A 19 7.91 12.10 -1.16
CA ALA A 19 6.89 12.92 -1.80
C ALA A 19 5.61 12.10 -2.09
N PHE A 20 4.91 11.67 -1.03
CA PHE A 20 3.68 10.89 -1.11
C PHE A 20 2.54 11.65 -1.81
N ASP A 21 2.58 12.98 -1.78
CA ASP A 21 1.68 13.87 -2.50
C ASP A 21 1.81 13.72 -4.02
N LEU A 22 2.99 13.33 -4.51
CA LEU A 22 3.25 13.08 -5.92
C LEU A 22 2.79 11.69 -6.39
N LEU A 23 2.44 10.79 -5.47
CA LEU A 23 1.97 9.44 -5.81
C LEU A 23 0.49 9.41 -6.19
N MET A 24 0.14 8.45 -7.05
CA MET A 24 -1.25 8.17 -7.45
C MET A 24 -2.02 9.42 -7.89
N LYS A 25 -1.40 10.24 -8.76
CA LYS A 25 -1.98 11.48 -9.31
C LYS A 25 -3.14 11.21 -10.26
N ARG A 26 -3.11 10.09 -10.99
CA ARG A 26 -4.19 9.69 -11.89
C ARG A 26 -5.18 8.80 -11.13
N ARG A 27 -6.45 9.16 -11.17
CA ARG A 27 -7.55 8.49 -10.45
C ARG A 27 -8.73 8.27 -11.37
N ILE A 28 -9.49 7.22 -11.09
CA ILE A 28 -10.78 6.97 -11.73
C ILE A 28 -11.85 7.44 -10.75
N LEU A 29 -12.53 8.52 -11.09
CA LEU A 29 -13.55 9.15 -10.26
C LEU A 29 -14.95 8.93 -10.82
N ASN A 30 -15.09 8.76 -12.13
CA ASN A 30 -16.37 8.61 -12.82
C ASN A 30 -16.33 7.37 -13.70
N VAL A 31 -17.23 6.42 -13.43
CA VAL A 31 -17.33 5.15 -14.14
C VAL A 31 -18.65 5.10 -14.90
N LEU A 32 -18.59 4.92 -16.21
CA LEU A 32 -19.76 4.67 -17.04
C LEU A 32 -20.01 3.16 -17.14
N LEU A 33 -21.15 2.72 -16.62
CA LEU A 33 -21.62 1.35 -16.72
C LEU A 33 -22.67 1.25 -17.84
N ILE A 34 -22.35 0.48 -18.88
CA ILE A 34 -23.23 0.21 -20.01
C ILE A 34 -23.76 -1.22 -19.84
N CYS A 35 -25.02 -1.36 -19.45
CA CYS A 35 -25.60 -2.66 -19.14
C CYS A 35 -27.10 -2.70 -19.42
N SER A 36 -27.68 -3.89 -19.61
CA SER A 36 -29.13 -4.01 -19.74
C SER A 36 -29.84 -3.67 -18.42
N LYS A 37 -31.16 -3.48 -18.46
CA LYS A 37 -31.97 -3.34 -17.24
C LYS A 37 -31.86 -4.57 -16.33
N TYR A 38 -31.73 -5.76 -16.90
CA TYR A 38 -31.56 -7.00 -16.13
C TYR A 38 -30.18 -7.06 -15.47
N ASP A 39 -29.13 -6.71 -16.22
CA ASP A 39 -27.78 -6.63 -15.68
C ASP A 39 -27.67 -5.59 -14.55
N ALA A 40 -28.27 -4.41 -14.73
CA ALA A 40 -28.33 -3.37 -13.69
C ALA A 40 -29.03 -3.89 -12.43
N PHE A 41 -30.17 -4.56 -12.60
CA PHE A 41 -30.87 -5.22 -11.50
C PHE A 41 -30.00 -6.26 -10.80
N MET A 42 -29.26 -7.09 -11.55
CA MET A 42 -28.38 -8.09 -10.94
C MET A 42 -27.21 -7.48 -10.17
N LEU A 43 -26.64 -6.39 -10.68
CA LEU A 43 -25.56 -5.68 -10.00
C LEU A 43 -26.07 -5.00 -8.71
N GLU A 44 -27.29 -4.49 -8.70
CA GLU A 44 -27.89 -3.89 -7.50
C GLU A 44 -28.36 -4.94 -6.47
N GLU A 45 -29.13 -5.94 -6.87
CA GLU A 45 -29.70 -6.93 -5.93
C GLU A 45 -28.66 -7.91 -5.39
N ASP A 46 -27.79 -8.47 -6.25
CA ASP A 46 -26.77 -9.42 -5.79
C ASP A 46 -25.55 -8.69 -5.20
N GLY A 47 -25.23 -7.51 -5.74
CA GLY A 47 -23.95 -6.83 -5.49
C GLY A 47 -24.03 -5.57 -4.64
N ARG A 48 -25.17 -4.86 -4.59
CA ARG A 48 -25.33 -3.51 -4.00
C ARG A 48 -24.10 -2.65 -4.25
N ILE A 49 -23.69 -2.56 -5.52
CA ILE A 49 -22.32 -2.18 -5.88
C ILE A 49 -21.95 -0.81 -5.34
N GLU A 50 -22.83 0.18 -5.47
CA GLU A 50 -22.54 1.53 -4.99
C GLU A 50 -22.34 1.55 -3.46
N GLU A 51 -23.21 0.87 -2.70
CA GLU A 51 -23.13 0.77 -1.25
C GLU A 51 -21.87 0.01 -0.81
N GLN A 52 -21.60 -1.16 -1.40
CA GLN A 52 -20.46 -1.99 -1.04
C GLN A 52 -19.13 -1.31 -1.37
N ILE A 53 -19.03 -0.66 -2.52
CA ILE A 53 -17.83 0.12 -2.87
C ILE A 53 -17.66 1.27 -1.90
N PHE A 54 -18.73 2.01 -1.59
CA PHE A 54 -18.66 3.09 -0.62
C PHE A 54 -18.15 2.60 0.74
N ASN A 55 -18.73 1.52 1.26
CA ASN A 55 -18.36 0.91 2.53
C ASN A 55 -16.91 0.39 2.53
N GLU A 56 -16.46 -0.23 1.44
CA GLU A 56 -15.09 -0.71 1.30
C GLU A 56 -14.10 0.46 1.27
N TYR A 57 -14.40 1.54 0.54
CA TYR A 57 -13.57 2.76 0.55
C TYR A 57 -13.48 3.37 1.93
N VAL A 58 -14.59 3.49 2.66
CA VAL A 58 -14.61 3.99 4.04
C VAL A 58 -13.80 3.08 4.97
N THR A 59 -14.04 1.77 4.91
CA THR A 59 -13.37 0.77 5.74
C THR A 59 -11.85 0.76 5.52
N LEU A 60 -11.41 0.91 4.26
CA LEU A 60 -10.00 0.95 3.89
C LEU A 60 -9.38 2.36 4.00
N ASN A 61 -10.14 3.36 4.49
CA ASN A 61 -9.73 4.76 4.60
C ASN A 61 -9.24 5.37 3.26
N LEU A 62 -9.90 4.97 2.17
CA LEU A 62 -9.69 5.51 0.82
C LEU A 62 -10.60 6.72 0.60
N ARG A 63 -10.06 7.78 0.00
CA ARG A 63 -10.85 8.97 -0.36
C ARG A 63 -11.38 8.89 -1.77
N TYR A 64 -12.47 9.62 -2.00
CA TYR A 64 -13.13 9.80 -3.29
C TYR A 64 -13.62 8.47 -3.88
N PRO A 65 -14.64 7.83 -3.26
CA PRO A 65 -15.30 6.71 -3.89
C PRO A 65 -15.79 7.12 -5.29
N PRO A 66 -15.62 6.25 -6.30
CA PRO A 66 -16.00 6.55 -7.67
C PRO A 66 -17.52 6.70 -7.79
N LYS A 67 -17.96 7.60 -8.65
CA LYS A 67 -19.36 7.77 -9.03
C LYS A 67 -19.67 6.88 -10.23
N PHE A 68 -20.78 6.16 -10.15
CA PHE A 68 -21.26 5.32 -11.24
C PHE A 68 -22.35 6.04 -12.02
N PHE A 69 -22.29 5.92 -13.35
CA PHE A 69 -23.29 6.41 -14.28
C PHE A 69 -23.79 5.22 -15.08
N GLN A 70 -25.07 4.89 -14.96
CA GLN A 70 -25.64 3.73 -15.63
C GLN A 70 -26.41 4.15 -16.89
N VAL A 71 -26.17 3.45 -17.99
CA VAL A 71 -26.88 3.64 -19.27
C VAL A 71 -27.23 2.29 -19.88
N ASN A 72 -28.31 2.25 -20.65
CA ASN A 72 -28.83 0.99 -21.23
C ASN A 72 -28.78 0.95 -22.76
N SER A 73 -28.28 2.00 -23.41
CA SER A 73 -28.15 2.09 -24.86
C SER A 73 -26.83 2.75 -25.26
N ALA A 74 -26.36 2.47 -26.47
CA ALA A 74 -25.17 3.11 -27.00
C ALA A 74 -25.35 4.62 -27.21
N ALA A 75 -26.54 5.06 -27.62
CA ALA A 75 -26.83 6.48 -27.82
C ALA A 75 -26.67 7.25 -26.50
N ASP A 76 -27.21 6.69 -25.40
CA ASP A 76 -27.07 7.27 -24.07
C ASP A 76 -25.62 7.23 -23.59
N ALA A 77 -24.87 6.16 -23.90
CA ALA A 77 -23.45 6.09 -23.59
C ALA A 77 -22.64 7.21 -24.26
N PHE A 78 -22.87 7.47 -25.55
CA PHE A 78 -22.20 8.58 -26.25
C PHE A 78 -22.62 9.94 -25.69
N SER A 79 -23.92 10.14 -25.41
CA SER A 79 -24.43 11.37 -24.78
C SER A 79 -23.82 11.60 -23.39
N MET A 80 -23.68 10.55 -22.58
CA MET A 80 -23.03 10.63 -21.27
C MET A 80 -21.55 10.98 -21.38
N LEU A 81 -20.83 10.40 -22.34
CA LEU A 81 -19.41 10.69 -22.59
C LEU A 81 -19.15 12.12 -23.08
N GLU A 82 -20.12 12.72 -23.78
CA GLU A 82 -20.04 14.12 -24.22
C GLU A 82 -20.35 15.10 -23.08
N SER A 83 -21.24 14.73 -22.16
CA SER A 83 -21.73 15.60 -21.10
C SER A 83 -20.99 15.48 -19.76
N LYS A 84 -20.28 14.37 -19.52
CA LYS A 84 -19.61 14.07 -18.24
C LYS A 84 -18.15 13.66 -18.42
N PRO A 85 -17.27 13.99 -17.46
CA PRO A 85 -15.87 13.56 -17.47
C PRO A 85 -15.74 12.11 -17.00
N ILE A 86 -16.11 11.15 -17.86
CA ILE A 86 -16.00 9.71 -17.57
C ILE A 86 -14.53 9.27 -17.66
N ASP A 87 -14.03 8.57 -16.65
CA ASP A 87 -12.64 8.09 -16.59
C ASP A 87 -12.51 6.62 -17.00
N LEU A 88 -13.55 5.81 -16.80
CA LEU A 88 -13.57 4.38 -17.09
C LEU A 88 -14.93 3.99 -17.67
N ILE A 89 -14.92 3.13 -18.70
CA ILE A 89 -16.13 2.55 -19.29
C ILE A 89 -16.15 1.05 -18.97
N ILE A 90 -17.22 0.57 -18.35
CA ILE A 90 -17.48 -0.84 -18.10
C ILE A 90 -18.72 -1.23 -18.90
N THR A 91 -18.60 -2.22 -19.79
CA THR A 91 -19.71 -2.72 -20.62
C THR A 91 -20.02 -4.17 -20.29
N MET A 92 -21.31 -4.51 -20.19
CA MET A 92 -21.77 -5.89 -20.07
C MET A 92 -22.15 -6.48 -21.43
N LEU A 93 -22.18 -7.81 -21.56
CA LEU A 93 -22.31 -8.45 -22.87
C LEU A 93 -23.71 -8.40 -23.49
N ASN A 94 -24.77 -8.14 -22.71
CA ASN A 94 -26.15 -8.27 -23.15
C ASN A 94 -26.86 -6.91 -23.32
N ILE A 95 -26.27 -5.97 -24.07
CA ILE A 95 -26.90 -4.66 -24.29
C ILE A 95 -27.90 -4.75 -25.45
N GLY A 96 -29.16 -5.08 -25.16
CA GLY A 96 -30.34 -4.72 -25.96
C GLY A 96 -30.21 -4.80 -27.50
N GLY A 97 -29.66 -5.88 -28.05
CA GLY A 97 -29.54 -6.10 -29.49
C GLY A 97 -28.29 -5.50 -30.18
N MET A 98 -27.39 -4.84 -29.43
CA MET A 98 -26.10 -4.36 -29.94
C MET A 98 -24.97 -5.28 -29.50
N ASP A 99 -24.03 -5.55 -30.41
CA ASP A 99 -22.82 -6.29 -30.07
C ASP A 99 -21.83 -5.39 -29.27
N PRO A 100 -21.50 -5.72 -28.01
CA PRO A 100 -20.63 -4.91 -27.14
C PRO A 100 -19.24 -4.66 -27.73
N PHE A 101 -18.72 -5.59 -28.54
CA PHE A 101 -17.40 -5.43 -29.17
C PHE A 101 -17.45 -4.36 -30.26
N SER A 102 -18.51 -4.33 -31.06
CA SER A 102 -18.74 -3.24 -32.03
C SER A 102 -18.85 -1.87 -31.34
N LEU A 103 -19.52 -1.80 -30.19
CA LEU A 103 -19.62 -0.58 -29.39
C LEU A 103 -18.24 -0.17 -28.84
N ALA A 104 -17.48 -1.12 -28.30
CA ALA A 104 -16.14 -0.86 -27.77
C ALA A 104 -15.21 -0.28 -28.84
N LYS A 105 -15.26 -0.80 -30.08
CA LYS A 105 -14.47 -0.25 -31.22
C LYS A 105 -14.83 1.20 -31.50
N ARG A 106 -16.12 1.52 -31.66
CA ARG A 106 -16.60 2.89 -31.89
C ARG A 106 -16.23 3.84 -30.75
N LEU A 107 -16.31 3.36 -29.51
CA LEU A 107 -15.91 4.12 -28.33
C LEU A 107 -14.39 4.38 -28.33
N LYS A 108 -13.58 3.38 -28.64
CA LYS A 108 -12.12 3.51 -28.68
C LYS A 108 -11.63 4.40 -29.83
N GLU A 109 -12.31 4.39 -30.97
CA GLU A 109 -12.05 5.32 -32.09
C GLU A 109 -12.23 6.78 -31.66
N LYS A 110 -13.32 7.09 -30.94
CA LYS A 110 -13.61 8.47 -30.47
C LYS A 110 -12.83 8.84 -29.20
N TYR A 111 -12.57 7.87 -28.31
CA TYR A 111 -11.95 8.06 -27.00
C TYR A 111 -10.79 7.07 -26.78
N PRO A 112 -9.68 7.20 -27.52
CA PRO A 112 -8.61 6.19 -27.54
C PRO A 112 -7.92 5.97 -26.20
N LEU A 113 -7.86 7.00 -25.35
CA LEU A 113 -7.21 6.95 -24.04
C LEU A 113 -8.13 6.48 -22.90
N LYS A 114 -9.45 6.35 -23.13
CA LYS A 114 -10.37 5.91 -22.08
C LYS A 114 -10.31 4.38 -21.96
N PRO A 115 -10.00 3.82 -20.79
CA PRO A 115 -10.03 2.38 -20.59
C PRO A 115 -11.46 1.85 -20.75
N ILE A 116 -11.58 0.75 -21.46
CA ILE A 116 -12.82 0.02 -21.72
C ILE A 116 -12.65 -1.39 -21.15
N VAL A 117 -13.54 -1.76 -20.25
CA VAL A 117 -13.57 -3.06 -19.59
C VAL A 117 -14.87 -3.77 -19.95
N VAL A 118 -14.77 -5.04 -20.33
CA VAL A 118 -15.95 -5.91 -20.45
C VAL A 118 -16.13 -6.64 -19.13
N LEU A 119 -17.32 -6.56 -18.52
CA LEU A 119 -17.68 -7.35 -17.35
C LEU A 119 -18.80 -8.31 -17.75
N THR A 120 -18.60 -9.61 -17.55
CA THR A 120 -19.55 -10.62 -18.01
C THR A 120 -19.78 -11.71 -16.98
N PRO A 121 -20.99 -12.29 -16.88
CA PRO A 121 -21.18 -13.54 -16.16
C PRO A 121 -20.23 -14.62 -16.66
N PHE A 122 -19.83 -15.52 -15.76
CA PHE A 122 -19.03 -16.68 -16.14
C PHE A 122 -19.92 -17.74 -16.80
N SER A 123 -19.78 -17.92 -18.11
CA SER A 123 -20.39 -19.03 -18.83
C SER A 123 -19.49 -19.56 -19.96
N ARG A 124 -19.71 -20.83 -20.34
CA ARG A 124 -19.00 -21.46 -21.46
C ARG A 124 -19.31 -20.76 -22.78
N GLU A 125 -20.56 -20.35 -22.98
CA GLU A 125 -21.00 -19.63 -24.17
C GLU A 125 -20.31 -18.28 -24.30
N VAL A 126 -20.24 -17.52 -23.20
CA VAL A 126 -19.52 -16.25 -23.13
C VAL A 126 -18.04 -16.44 -23.49
N SER A 127 -17.39 -17.47 -22.92
CA SER A 127 -15.98 -17.76 -23.20
C SER A 127 -15.74 -18.10 -24.68
N LEU A 128 -16.65 -18.87 -25.28
CA LEU A 128 -16.59 -19.20 -26.71
C LEU A 128 -16.82 -17.96 -27.58
N LYS A 129 -17.76 -17.09 -27.20
CA LYS A 129 -18.01 -15.82 -27.90
C LYS A 129 -16.76 -14.94 -27.86
N LEU A 130 -16.19 -14.71 -26.67
CA LEU A 130 -14.96 -13.93 -26.48
C LEU A 130 -13.79 -14.45 -27.31
N SER A 131 -13.66 -15.78 -27.47
CA SER A 131 -12.58 -16.38 -28.27
C SER A 131 -12.68 -16.14 -29.77
N ARG A 132 -13.86 -15.75 -30.26
CA ARG A 132 -14.13 -15.51 -31.70
C ARG A 132 -14.17 -14.04 -32.08
N GLU A 133 -14.18 -13.16 -31.08
CA GLU A 133 -14.33 -11.71 -31.26
C GLU A 133 -12.98 -10.99 -31.25
N ASP A 134 -12.95 -9.82 -31.89
CA ASP A 134 -11.78 -8.94 -31.86
C ASP A 134 -11.82 -8.07 -30.60
N LEU A 135 -10.91 -8.38 -29.66
CA LEU A 135 -10.79 -7.72 -28.37
C LEU A 135 -9.82 -6.51 -28.38
N SER A 136 -9.32 -6.09 -29.54
CA SER A 136 -8.31 -5.00 -29.64
C SER A 136 -8.75 -3.68 -29.01
N ALA A 137 -10.06 -3.38 -29.02
CA ALA A 137 -10.62 -2.18 -28.41
C ALA A 137 -10.89 -2.29 -26.90
N ILE A 138 -10.64 -3.46 -26.29
CA ILE A 138 -10.94 -3.77 -24.90
C ILE A 138 -9.63 -3.94 -24.12
N ASP A 139 -9.45 -3.14 -23.08
CA ASP A 139 -8.26 -3.19 -22.25
C ASP A 139 -8.26 -4.46 -21.38
N TYR A 140 -9.39 -4.74 -20.74
CA TYR A 140 -9.57 -5.92 -19.89
C TYR A 140 -10.96 -6.54 -20.03
N VAL A 141 -11.02 -7.85 -19.80
CA VAL A 141 -12.28 -8.60 -19.68
C VAL A 141 -12.32 -9.13 -18.25
N PHE A 142 -13.46 -9.09 -17.58
CA PHE A 142 -13.60 -9.62 -16.22
C PHE A 142 -14.84 -10.50 -16.13
N SER A 143 -14.76 -11.50 -15.27
CA SER A 143 -15.90 -12.33 -14.90
C SER A 143 -16.56 -11.78 -13.65
N TRP A 144 -17.86 -11.51 -13.72
CA TRP A 144 -18.67 -11.28 -12.53
C TRP A 144 -18.89 -12.62 -11.82
N LEU A 145 -18.37 -12.72 -10.61
CA LEU A 145 -18.45 -13.92 -9.76
C LEU A 145 -19.35 -13.70 -8.53
N GLY A 146 -20.25 -12.72 -8.57
CA GLY A 146 -21.11 -12.36 -7.43
C GLY A 146 -20.38 -11.61 -6.30
N ASN A 147 -19.26 -10.96 -6.59
CA ASN A 147 -18.48 -10.21 -5.61
C ASN A 147 -18.27 -8.77 -6.08
N ALA A 148 -18.90 -7.78 -5.43
CA ALA A 148 -18.79 -6.37 -5.82
C ALA A 148 -17.38 -5.78 -5.65
N GLN A 149 -16.51 -6.40 -4.84
CA GLN A 149 -15.10 -6.00 -4.71
C GLN A 149 -14.34 -6.09 -6.04
N ILE A 150 -14.87 -6.83 -7.03
CA ILE A 150 -14.32 -6.83 -8.39
C ILE A 150 -14.29 -5.43 -9.01
N MET A 151 -15.28 -4.58 -8.72
CA MET A 151 -15.30 -3.21 -9.23
C MET A 151 -14.16 -2.38 -8.64
N LEU A 152 -13.93 -2.50 -7.33
CA LEU A 152 -12.76 -1.90 -6.69
C LEU A 152 -11.47 -2.42 -7.34
N ALA A 153 -11.36 -3.73 -7.55
CA ALA A 153 -10.19 -4.36 -8.14
C ALA A 153 -9.90 -3.87 -9.58
N ILE A 154 -10.93 -3.78 -10.43
CA ILE A 154 -10.83 -3.24 -11.80
C ILE A 154 -10.29 -1.81 -11.75
N ILE A 155 -10.91 -0.96 -10.92
CA ILE A 155 -10.54 0.45 -10.79
C ILE A 155 -9.09 0.57 -10.31
N LYS A 156 -8.70 -0.17 -9.27
CA LYS A 156 -7.36 -0.10 -8.72
C LYS A 156 -6.30 -0.71 -9.63
N LEU A 157 -6.62 -1.75 -10.41
CA LEU A 157 -5.71 -2.29 -11.41
C LEU A 157 -5.35 -1.26 -12.47
N ILE A 158 -6.36 -0.53 -12.96
CA ILE A 158 -6.14 0.50 -13.97
C ILE A 158 -5.41 1.70 -13.36
N GLU A 159 -5.81 2.17 -12.16
CA GLU A 159 -5.08 3.23 -11.46
C GLU A 159 -3.61 2.86 -11.19
N ASP A 160 -3.35 1.63 -10.74
CA ASP A 160 -1.99 1.16 -10.47
C ASP A 160 -1.16 1.16 -11.76
N SER A 161 -1.70 0.67 -12.88
CA SER A 161 -1.04 0.72 -14.20
C SER A 161 -0.77 2.15 -14.67
N MET A 162 -1.76 3.05 -14.58
CA MET A 162 -1.65 4.45 -15.02
C MET A 162 -0.56 5.25 -14.29
N ASN A 163 -0.26 4.87 -13.04
CA ASN A 163 0.71 5.55 -12.18
C ASN A 163 2.01 4.76 -11.99
N ALA A 164 2.12 3.53 -12.49
CA ALA A 164 3.23 2.62 -12.21
C ALA A 164 4.59 3.24 -12.53
N GLU A 165 4.73 3.84 -13.71
CA GLU A 165 6.01 4.36 -14.19
C GLU A 165 6.63 5.40 -13.24
N HIS A 166 5.89 6.46 -12.92
CA HIS A 166 6.34 7.51 -12.00
C HIS A 166 6.49 6.97 -10.58
N ASP A 167 5.45 6.34 -10.03
CA ASP A 167 5.42 5.94 -8.63
C ASP A 167 6.50 4.89 -8.31
N VAL A 168 6.77 3.96 -9.23
CA VAL A 168 7.75 2.89 -9.02
C VAL A 168 9.16 3.38 -9.27
N ASN A 169 9.41 4.02 -10.42
CA ASN A 169 10.79 4.34 -10.83
C ASN A 169 11.32 5.64 -10.21
N GLU A 170 10.46 6.63 -9.96
CA GLU A 170 10.89 7.91 -9.40
C GLU A 170 10.81 7.94 -7.87
N VAL A 171 9.80 7.27 -7.28
CA VAL A 171 9.56 7.32 -5.83
C VAL A 171 9.96 6.04 -5.09
N GLY A 172 9.95 4.88 -5.77
CA GLY A 172 10.32 3.59 -5.18
C GLY A 172 9.14 2.75 -4.68
N VAL A 173 7.91 3.05 -5.12
CA VAL A 173 6.74 2.20 -4.82
C VAL A 173 6.99 0.79 -5.36
N GLN A 174 6.62 -0.20 -4.57
CA GLN A 174 6.85 -1.59 -4.95
C GLN A 174 5.76 -2.14 -5.86
N VAL A 175 6.07 -3.22 -6.57
CA VAL A 175 5.15 -3.93 -7.46
C VAL A 175 5.00 -5.38 -7.05
N ILE A 176 3.78 -5.90 -7.22
CA ILE A 176 3.45 -7.31 -7.26
C ILE A 176 3.01 -7.63 -8.69
N LEU A 177 3.69 -8.57 -9.34
CA LEU A 177 3.34 -8.98 -10.69
C LEU A 177 2.43 -10.22 -10.63
N LEU A 178 1.21 -10.10 -11.16
CA LEU A 178 0.30 -11.22 -11.39
C LEU A 178 0.35 -11.63 -12.86
N VAL A 179 0.71 -12.87 -13.14
CA VAL A 179 0.74 -13.46 -14.49
C VAL A 179 -0.35 -14.51 -14.57
N GLU A 180 -1.46 -14.15 -15.20
CA GLU A 180 -2.66 -14.99 -15.32
C GLU A 180 -3.43 -14.57 -16.57
N ASP A 181 -3.61 -15.50 -17.50
CA ASP A 181 -4.35 -15.28 -18.75
C ASP A 181 -5.84 -15.61 -18.60
N SER A 182 -6.20 -16.49 -17.65
CA SER A 182 -7.59 -16.87 -17.45
C SER A 182 -8.41 -15.76 -16.78
N VAL A 183 -9.38 -15.24 -17.54
CA VAL A 183 -10.36 -14.23 -17.10
C VAL A 183 -10.95 -14.59 -15.73
N ARG A 184 -11.39 -15.84 -15.56
CA ARG A 184 -11.99 -16.31 -14.32
C ARG A 184 -11.04 -16.20 -13.13
N TYR A 185 -9.79 -16.62 -13.31
CA TYR A 185 -8.84 -16.67 -12.20
C TYR A 185 -8.40 -15.28 -11.78
N TYR A 186 -7.97 -14.40 -12.69
CA TYR A 186 -7.58 -13.06 -12.24
C TYR A 186 -8.78 -12.25 -11.71
N SER A 187 -10.00 -12.51 -12.20
CA SER A 187 -11.22 -11.92 -11.62
C SER A 187 -11.49 -12.39 -10.19
N ALA A 188 -11.04 -13.60 -9.81
CA ALA A 188 -11.12 -14.10 -8.44
C ALA A 188 -9.93 -13.64 -7.57
N TYR A 189 -8.72 -13.57 -8.14
CA TYR A 189 -7.51 -13.22 -7.40
C TYR A 189 -7.42 -11.74 -7.05
N LEU A 190 -7.70 -10.85 -8.00
CA LEU A 190 -7.46 -9.43 -7.83
C LEU A 190 -8.22 -8.81 -6.64
N PRO A 191 -9.52 -9.10 -6.42
CA PRO A 191 -10.23 -8.62 -5.23
C PRO A 191 -9.54 -9.02 -3.92
N ASN A 192 -9.15 -10.29 -3.80
CA ASN A 192 -8.47 -10.81 -2.62
C ASN A 192 -7.10 -10.14 -2.41
N LEU A 193 -6.30 -10.01 -3.48
CA LEU A 193 -4.99 -9.37 -3.41
C LEU A 193 -5.09 -7.90 -3.00
N TYR A 194 -6.01 -7.13 -3.58
CA TYR A 194 -6.22 -5.75 -3.19
C TYR A 194 -6.66 -5.64 -1.73
N HIS A 195 -7.60 -6.47 -1.30
CA HIS A 195 -8.05 -6.48 0.09
C HIS A 195 -6.89 -6.75 1.06
N ILE A 196 -6.01 -7.72 0.75
CA ILE A 196 -4.79 -7.99 1.53
C ILE A 196 -3.89 -6.74 1.58
N ILE A 197 -3.55 -6.16 0.43
CA ILE A 197 -2.62 -5.02 0.36
C ILE A 197 -3.17 -3.83 1.14
N PHE A 198 -4.45 -3.48 0.95
CA PHE A 198 -5.05 -2.33 1.64
C PHE A 198 -5.15 -2.55 3.15
N THR A 199 -5.54 -3.76 3.58
CA THR A 199 -5.63 -4.10 5.00
C THR A 199 -4.25 -4.04 5.67
N GLN A 200 -3.23 -4.59 5.02
CA GLN A 200 -1.85 -4.56 5.53
C GLN A 200 -1.31 -3.13 5.54
N SER A 201 -1.51 -2.37 4.46
CA SER A 201 -1.11 -0.97 4.39
C SER A 201 -1.73 -0.16 5.53
N LYS A 202 -3.03 -0.33 5.80
CA LYS A 202 -3.75 0.36 6.89
C LYS A 202 -3.18 0.03 8.27
N LYS A 203 -2.78 -1.22 8.54
CA LYS A 203 -2.22 -1.63 9.84
C LYS A 203 -0.93 -0.88 10.19
N PHE A 204 -0.10 -0.57 9.20
CA PHE A 204 1.17 0.14 9.41
C PHE A 204 1.02 1.66 9.57
N MET A 205 -0.20 2.19 9.44
CA MET A 205 -0.48 3.62 9.49
C MET A 205 -0.80 4.14 10.89
N THR A 206 -0.62 3.32 11.93
CA THR A 206 -0.99 3.66 13.33
C THR A 206 0.06 4.51 14.06
N GLU A 207 1.31 4.55 13.59
CA GLU A 207 2.41 5.25 14.27
C GLU A 207 2.37 6.77 14.06
N GLY A 208 2.24 7.55 15.15
CA GLY A 208 2.72 8.94 15.34
C GLY A 208 2.34 10.06 14.35
N LEU A 209 1.69 9.74 13.24
CA LEU A 209 1.35 10.64 12.15
C LEU A 209 -0.03 11.27 12.36
N ASN A 210 -0.24 12.45 11.79
CA ASN A 210 -1.58 13.01 11.68
C ASN A 210 -2.39 12.31 10.57
N GLU A 211 -3.72 12.45 10.57
CA GLU A 211 -4.60 11.75 9.61
C GLU A 211 -4.31 12.10 8.14
N HIS A 212 -3.87 13.32 7.85
CA HIS A 212 -3.51 13.73 6.49
C HIS A 212 -2.26 13.00 5.99
N GLN A 213 -1.20 12.96 6.79
CA GLN A 213 0.03 12.21 6.50
C GLN A 213 -0.24 10.72 6.40
N LYS A 214 -1.15 10.20 7.25
CA LYS A 214 -1.54 8.81 7.17
C LYS A 214 -2.16 8.47 5.81
N MET A 215 -3.07 9.32 5.36
CA MET A 215 -3.72 9.19 4.06
C MET A 215 -2.72 9.27 2.89
N LEU A 216 -1.78 10.22 2.92
CA LEU A 216 -0.77 10.35 1.86
C LEU A 216 0.09 9.09 1.75
N ARG A 217 0.52 8.54 2.88
CA ARG A 217 1.39 7.34 2.91
C ARG A 217 0.70 6.08 2.38
N MET A 218 -0.63 5.96 2.50
CA MET A 218 -1.41 4.88 1.86
C MET A 218 -1.25 4.84 0.32
N ARG A 219 -0.82 5.94 -0.30
CA ARG A 219 -0.50 5.99 -1.73
C ARG A 219 0.79 5.26 -2.08
N GLY A 220 1.68 5.07 -1.10
CA GLY A 220 2.91 4.29 -1.23
C GLY A 220 2.71 2.78 -1.11
N ARG A 221 1.47 2.29 -1.02
CA ARG A 221 1.18 0.85 -1.03
C ARG A 221 1.78 0.18 -2.27
N PRO A 222 2.13 -1.11 -2.20
CA PRO A 222 2.49 -1.88 -3.39
C PRO A 222 1.39 -1.84 -4.45
N LYS A 223 1.80 -1.73 -5.72
CA LYS A 223 0.94 -1.79 -6.90
C LYS A 223 0.81 -3.21 -7.41
N ILE A 224 -0.34 -3.58 -7.94
CA ILE A 224 -0.50 -4.84 -8.67
C ILE A 224 -0.49 -4.56 -10.17
N LEU A 225 0.38 -5.25 -10.91
CA LEU A 225 0.37 -5.24 -12.37
C LEU A 225 -0.02 -6.63 -12.88
N LEU A 226 -0.93 -6.66 -13.86
CA LEU A 226 -1.42 -7.89 -14.49
C LEU A 226 -0.78 -8.09 -15.87
N ALA A 227 -0.17 -9.24 -16.08
CA ALA A 227 0.24 -9.74 -17.39
C ALA A 227 -0.61 -10.95 -17.79
N ARG A 228 -1.01 -11.02 -19.06
CA ARG A 228 -1.79 -12.13 -19.63
C ARG A 228 -0.98 -13.03 -20.57
N SER A 229 0.32 -12.75 -20.72
CA SER A 229 1.23 -13.51 -21.56
C SER A 229 2.65 -13.42 -21.03
N TYR A 230 3.51 -14.34 -21.47
CA TYR A 230 4.92 -14.34 -21.14
C TYR A 230 5.61 -13.03 -21.56
N ASP A 231 5.27 -12.53 -22.75
CA ASP A 231 5.92 -11.36 -23.33
C ASP A 231 5.59 -10.09 -22.52
N GLN A 232 4.32 -9.91 -22.14
CA GLN A 232 3.90 -8.82 -21.23
C GLN A 232 4.55 -8.95 -19.86
N ALA A 233 4.59 -10.18 -19.33
CA ALA A 233 5.13 -10.44 -18.01
C ALA A 233 6.64 -10.15 -17.94
N LYS A 234 7.38 -10.52 -19.00
CA LYS A 234 8.80 -10.21 -19.16
C LYS A 234 9.04 -8.71 -19.27
N GLU A 235 8.25 -8.00 -20.08
CA GLU A 235 8.36 -6.54 -20.22
C GLU A 235 8.16 -5.82 -18.88
N LEU A 236 7.08 -6.16 -18.16
CA LEU A 236 6.80 -5.60 -16.84
C LEU A 236 7.88 -5.95 -15.82
N TYR A 237 8.40 -7.19 -15.84
CA TYR A 237 9.49 -7.57 -14.96
C TYR A 237 10.74 -6.74 -15.23
N GLU A 238 11.22 -6.67 -16.47
CA GLU A 238 12.43 -5.90 -16.79
C GLU A 238 12.28 -4.41 -16.45
N LYS A 239 11.09 -3.85 -16.69
CA LYS A 239 10.79 -2.45 -16.37
C LYS A 239 10.83 -2.15 -14.87
N TYR A 240 10.44 -3.10 -14.01
CA TYR A 240 10.21 -2.86 -12.58
C TYR A 240 10.99 -3.79 -11.62
N LYS A 241 11.91 -4.62 -12.10
CA LYS A 241 12.63 -5.64 -11.31
C LYS A 241 13.32 -5.12 -10.06
N HIS A 242 13.78 -3.87 -10.06
CA HIS A 242 14.45 -3.26 -8.92
C HIS A 242 13.52 -2.91 -7.74
N ASN A 243 12.20 -2.90 -7.97
CA ASN A 243 11.17 -2.58 -6.99
C ASN A 243 10.09 -3.67 -6.91
N MET A 244 10.47 -4.92 -7.19
CA MET A 244 9.56 -6.06 -7.19
C MET A 244 9.51 -6.71 -5.81
N LEU A 245 8.31 -6.80 -5.21
CA LEU A 245 8.10 -7.51 -3.95
C LEU A 245 7.90 -9.02 -4.15
N GLY A 246 7.24 -9.39 -5.24
CA GLY A 246 7.01 -10.78 -5.56
C GLY A 246 6.14 -10.98 -6.79
N ILE A 247 6.10 -12.23 -7.25
CA ILE A 247 5.41 -12.63 -8.47
C ILE A 247 4.43 -13.76 -8.15
N ILE A 248 3.24 -13.70 -8.73
CA ILE A 248 2.26 -14.78 -8.75
C ILE A 248 2.07 -15.16 -10.20
N THR A 249 2.33 -16.40 -10.58
CA THR A 249 2.33 -16.81 -11.99
C THR A 249 1.63 -18.14 -12.17
N ASP A 250 0.80 -18.26 -13.20
CA ASP A 250 0.30 -19.55 -13.65
C ASP A 250 1.38 -20.42 -14.27
N MET A 251 1.11 -21.71 -14.44
CA MET A 251 2.01 -22.66 -15.07
C MET A 251 2.06 -22.47 -16.59
N SER A 252 0.90 -22.30 -17.20
CA SER A 252 0.69 -22.27 -18.65
C SER A 252 0.01 -20.99 -19.07
N TYR A 253 0.61 -20.24 -20.01
CA TYR A 253 0.00 -19.05 -20.60
C TYR A 253 0.63 -18.79 -21.97
N PRO A 254 0.06 -17.90 -22.80
CA PRO A 254 0.58 -17.62 -24.13
C PRO A 254 2.00 -17.04 -24.12
N HIS A 255 2.83 -17.53 -25.02
CA HIS A 255 4.09 -16.91 -25.43
C HIS A 255 4.10 -16.73 -26.95
N LYS A 256 4.31 -15.51 -27.43
CA LYS A 256 4.19 -15.13 -28.85
C LYS A 256 2.85 -15.57 -29.46
N GLY A 257 1.78 -15.40 -28.70
CA GLY A 257 0.40 -15.74 -29.09
C GLY A 257 0.05 -17.24 -29.06
N LYS A 258 0.98 -18.13 -28.68
CA LYS A 258 0.73 -19.59 -28.58
C LYS A 258 0.79 -20.05 -27.13
N MET A 259 -0.17 -20.87 -26.71
CA MET A 259 -0.15 -21.49 -25.38
C MET A 259 1.12 -22.32 -25.19
N HIS A 260 1.77 -22.15 -24.03
CA HIS A 260 2.96 -22.88 -23.69
C HIS A 260 2.86 -23.42 -22.26
N ASP A 261 2.81 -24.75 -22.12
CA ASP A 261 2.47 -25.43 -20.86
C ASP A 261 3.42 -25.14 -19.69
N ARG A 262 4.67 -24.77 -20.00
CA ARG A 262 5.70 -24.43 -18.99
C ARG A 262 6.18 -22.98 -19.10
N ALA A 263 5.32 -22.07 -19.53
CA ALA A 263 5.67 -20.65 -19.61
C ALA A 263 6.03 -20.08 -18.22
N GLY A 264 5.29 -20.47 -17.19
CA GLY A 264 5.54 -20.12 -15.78
C GLY A 264 6.91 -20.56 -15.30
N VAL A 265 7.31 -21.79 -15.63
CA VAL A 265 8.64 -22.33 -15.27
C VAL A 265 9.76 -21.49 -15.89
N LYS A 266 9.66 -21.21 -17.20
CA LYS A 266 10.66 -20.39 -17.89
C LYS A 266 10.79 -18.99 -17.27
N MET A 267 9.66 -18.41 -16.86
CA MET A 267 9.65 -17.11 -16.20
C MET A 267 10.29 -17.17 -14.81
N VAL A 268 9.97 -18.21 -14.03
CA VAL A 268 10.60 -18.46 -12.72
C VAL A 268 12.11 -18.60 -12.86
N GLU A 269 12.59 -19.41 -13.82
CA GLU A 269 14.01 -19.61 -14.07
C GLU A 269 14.72 -18.30 -14.45
N MET A 270 14.12 -17.51 -15.35
CA MET A 270 14.64 -16.20 -15.75
C MET A 270 14.77 -15.26 -14.54
N ILE A 271 13.71 -15.15 -13.73
CA ILE A 271 13.69 -14.27 -12.56
C ILE A 271 14.67 -14.75 -11.49
N LYS A 272 14.76 -16.05 -11.24
CA LYS A 272 15.69 -16.63 -10.26
C LYS A 272 17.14 -16.50 -10.69
N GLY A 273 17.41 -16.46 -12.00
CA GLY A 273 18.74 -16.16 -12.54
C GLY A 273 19.20 -14.72 -12.23
N ASP A 274 18.27 -13.78 -12.18
CA ASP A 274 18.52 -12.37 -11.82
C ASP A 274 18.49 -12.14 -10.29
N ASN A 275 17.50 -12.71 -9.61
CA ASN A 275 17.34 -12.64 -8.16
C ASN A 275 16.93 -14.00 -7.56
N PRO A 276 17.89 -14.77 -7.02
CA PRO A 276 17.64 -16.09 -6.43
C PRO A 276 16.62 -16.09 -5.28
N PHE A 277 16.48 -14.96 -4.57
CA PHE A 277 15.62 -14.80 -3.40
C PHE A 277 14.30 -14.09 -3.69
N MET A 278 13.95 -13.91 -4.97
CA MET A 278 12.65 -13.35 -5.33
C MET A 278 11.52 -14.30 -4.86
N PRO A 279 10.55 -13.81 -4.08
CA PRO A 279 9.36 -14.57 -3.73
C PRO A 279 8.50 -14.81 -4.98
N ILE A 280 8.23 -16.07 -5.29
CA ILE A 280 7.37 -16.44 -6.41
C ILE A 280 6.37 -17.48 -5.94
N LEU A 281 5.11 -17.28 -6.32
CA LEU A 281 4.01 -18.21 -6.14
C LEU A 281 3.61 -18.77 -7.50
N LEU A 282 3.91 -20.05 -7.72
CA LEU A 282 3.43 -20.78 -8.88
C LEU A 282 2.04 -21.32 -8.59
N GLN A 283 1.11 -21.17 -9.52
CA GLN A 283 -0.21 -21.80 -9.42
C GLN A 283 -0.44 -22.75 -10.59
N SER A 284 -1.24 -23.79 -10.37
CA SER A 284 -1.62 -24.71 -11.43
C SER A 284 -2.90 -25.46 -11.10
N SER A 285 -3.64 -25.83 -12.16
CA SER A 285 -4.77 -26.76 -12.09
C SER A 285 -4.32 -28.22 -11.90
N ASP A 286 -3.08 -28.56 -12.28
CA ASP A 286 -2.51 -29.89 -12.08
C ASP A 286 -1.66 -29.92 -10.81
N ILE A 287 -2.03 -30.79 -9.88
CA ILE A 287 -1.34 -30.95 -8.58
C ILE A 287 0.09 -31.49 -8.74
N ASN A 288 0.37 -32.25 -9.82
CA ASN A 288 1.71 -32.82 -10.06
C ASN A 288 2.78 -31.75 -10.25
N ASN A 289 2.37 -30.55 -10.68
CA ASN A 289 3.24 -29.40 -10.83
C ASN A 289 3.81 -28.87 -9.51
N GLN A 290 3.29 -29.33 -8.36
CA GLN A 290 3.88 -29.06 -7.06
C GLN A 290 5.34 -29.57 -6.97
N LEU A 291 5.65 -30.70 -7.63
CA LEU A 291 7.03 -31.23 -7.66
C LEU A 291 7.97 -30.28 -8.39
N ILE A 292 7.51 -29.68 -9.49
CA ILE A 292 8.27 -28.68 -10.25
C ILE A 292 8.49 -27.42 -9.39
N ALA A 293 7.46 -26.93 -8.71
CA ALA A 293 7.58 -25.78 -7.80
C ALA A 293 8.61 -26.03 -6.67
N LYS A 294 8.62 -27.24 -6.10
CA LYS A 294 9.61 -27.66 -5.09
C LYS A 294 11.04 -27.64 -5.65
N GLN A 295 11.25 -28.16 -6.85
CA GLN A 295 12.56 -28.14 -7.52
C GLN A 295 13.05 -26.70 -7.77
N LEU A 296 12.14 -25.80 -8.16
CA LEU A 296 12.42 -24.38 -8.37
C LEU A 296 12.52 -23.57 -7.06
N LYS A 297 12.25 -24.19 -5.90
CA LYS A 297 12.21 -23.54 -4.58
C LYS A 297 11.28 -22.33 -4.54
N VAL A 298 10.07 -22.50 -5.08
CA VAL A 298 9.00 -21.47 -5.10
C VAL A 298 7.74 -21.98 -4.39
N GLY A 299 6.86 -21.06 -4.01
CA GLY A 299 5.54 -21.42 -3.48
C GLY A 299 4.68 -22.11 -4.53
N PHE A 300 3.74 -22.94 -4.08
CA PHE A 300 2.77 -23.58 -4.97
C PHE A 300 1.36 -23.48 -4.39
N ILE A 301 0.38 -23.12 -5.24
CA ILE A 301 -1.05 -23.24 -4.92
C ILE A 301 -1.75 -24.05 -6.01
N HIS A 302 -2.59 -24.98 -5.57
CA HIS A 302 -3.49 -25.71 -6.47
C HIS A 302 -4.75 -24.90 -6.74
N LYS A 303 -5.05 -24.64 -8.02
CA LYS A 303 -6.18 -23.79 -8.45
C LYS A 303 -7.56 -24.30 -8.00
N TYR A 304 -7.70 -25.60 -7.73
CA TYR A 304 -8.95 -26.21 -7.24
C TYR A 304 -8.97 -26.44 -5.72
N SER A 305 -8.00 -25.90 -4.98
CA SER A 305 -8.02 -25.98 -3.53
C SER A 305 -9.25 -25.27 -2.97
N LYS A 306 -9.93 -25.92 -2.02
CA LYS A 306 -11.05 -25.31 -1.26
C LYS A 306 -10.57 -24.16 -0.38
N THR A 307 -9.28 -24.10 -0.06
CA THR A 307 -8.65 -23.09 0.80
C THR A 307 -7.78 -22.11 0.02
N LEU A 308 -7.92 -22.03 -1.30
CA LEU A 308 -7.09 -21.20 -2.19
C LEU A 308 -6.95 -19.75 -1.69
N SER A 309 -8.04 -19.09 -1.30
CA SER A 309 -7.98 -17.70 -0.82
C SER A 309 -7.17 -17.55 0.47
N LEU A 310 -7.25 -18.54 1.38
CA LEU A 310 -6.48 -18.55 2.63
C LEU A 310 -5.00 -18.86 2.36
N GLU A 311 -4.71 -19.82 1.49
CA GLU A 311 -3.34 -20.15 1.09
C GLU A 311 -2.66 -18.96 0.41
N LEU A 312 -3.37 -18.28 -0.49
CA LEU A 312 -2.90 -17.06 -1.14
C LEU A 312 -2.62 -15.97 -0.11
N HIS A 313 -3.58 -15.71 0.78
CA HIS A 313 -3.42 -14.73 1.85
C HIS A 313 -2.17 -15.02 2.67
N ASN A 314 -2.01 -16.25 3.14
CA ASN A 314 -0.88 -16.66 3.96
C ASN A 314 0.46 -16.54 3.22
N PHE A 315 0.48 -16.89 1.94
CA PHE A 315 1.67 -16.75 1.12
C PHE A 315 2.06 -15.28 0.93
N VAL A 316 1.11 -14.45 0.49
CA VAL A 316 1.34 -13.02 0.26
C VAL A 316 1.79 -12.35 1.55
N VAL A 317 1.09 -12.61 2.67
CA VAL A 317 1.47 -12.05 3.96
C VAL A 317 2.89 -12.46 4.33
N LYS A 318 3.18 -13.77 4.35
CA LYS A 318 4.48 -14.28 4.80
C LYS A 318 5.65 -13.88 3.91
N TYR A 319 5.48 -13.93 2.58
CA TYR A 319 6.60 -13.87 1.65
C TYR A 319 6.73 -12.54 0.90
N PHE A 320 5.67 -11.74 0.77
CA PHE A 320 5.76 -10.39 0.18
C PHE A 320 6.02 -9.31 1.24
N ALA A 321 6.54 -9.73 2.41
CA ALA A 321 6.95 -8.89 3.52
C ALA A 321 5.83 -8.02 4.13
N PHE A 322 4.59 -8.48 4.03
CA PHE A 322 3.48 -7.92 4.81
C PHE A 322 3.43 -8.60 6.21
N GLY A 323 2.75 -7.98 7.18
CA GLY A 323 2.85 -8.38 8.58
C GLY A 323 4.23 -8.13 9.21
N ASP A 324 4.39 -8.53 10.47
CA ASP A 324 5.55 -8.26 11.33
C ASP A 324 6.87 -8.79 10.74
N PHE A 325 7.99 -8.19 11.15
CA PHE A 325 9.30 -8.76 10.84
C PHE A 325 9.52 -9.95 11.77
N VAL A 326 9.67 -11.15 11.20
CA VAL A 326 9.89 -12.37 11.96
C VAL A 326 11.31 -12.84 11.72
N PHE A 327 12.15 -12.80 12.76
CA PHE A 327 13.46 -13.44 12.76
C PHE A 327 13.28 -14.95 12.91
N ILE A 328 13.87 -15.71 12.01
CA ILE A 328 13.79 -17.17 12.03
C ILE A 328 15.17 -17.82 12.18
N GLU A 329 15.18 -19.01 12.76
CA GLU A 329 16.31 -19.92 12.70
C GLU A 329 16.37 -20.54 11.29
N PRO A 330 17.46 -20.36 10.52
CA PRO A 330 17.48 -20.74 9.10
C PRO A 330 17.24 -22.23 8.83
N GLU A 331 17.74 -23.10 9.71
CA GLU A 331 17.68 -24.56 9.56
C GLU A 331 16.27 -25.12 9.85
N THR A 332 15.63 -24.65 10.93
CA THR A 332 14.34 -25.20 11.38
C THR A 332 13.15 -24.36 10.93
N GLY A 333 13.38 -23.10 10.55
CA GLY A 333 12.34 -22.11 10.28
C GLY A 333 11.59 -21.64 11.54
N ARG A 334 12.08 -21.99 12.74
CA ARG A 334 11.45 -21.60 14.01
C ARG A 334 11.57 -20.09 14.22
N GLU A 335 10.48 -19.47 14.64
CA GLU A 335 10.46 -18.06 15.07
C GLU A 335 11.34 -17.85 16.30
N ILE A 336 12.22 -16.85 16.23
CA ILE A 336 13.11 -16.44 17.33
C ILE A 336 12.56 -15.16 17.96
N PHE A 337 12.37 -14.12 17.14
CA PHE A 337 11.86 -12.82 17.55
C PHE A 337 10.86 -12.29 16.53
N ARG A 338 9.95 -11.44 16.99
CA ARG A 338 8.95 -10.77 16.18
C ARG A 338 8.96 -9.28 16.47
N ALA A 339 9.03 -8.47 15.42
CA ALA A 339 9.00 -7.02 15.50
C ALA A 339 7.84 -6.48 14.63
N PRO A 340 6.74 -6.01 15.24
CA PRO A 340 5.62 -5.43 14.48
C PRO A 340 5.97 -4.10 13.82
N ASP A 341 6.87 -3.33 14.43
CA ASP A 341 7.25 -1.98 14.05
C ASP A 341 8.76 -1.72 14.18
N LEU A 342 9.19 -0.51 13.81
CA LEU A 342 10.59 -0.09 13.90
C LEU A 342 11.11 -0.05 15.34
N LYS A 343 10.25 0.24 16.31
CA LYS A 343 10.63 0.32 17.73
C LYS A 343 11.00 -1.08 18.24
N ALA A 344 10.11 -2.04 18.06
CA ALA A 344 10.36 -3.43 18.44
C ALA A 344 11.56 -4.02 17.68
N LEU A 345 11.73 -3.66 16.40
CA LEU A 345 12.90 -4.11 15.62
C LEU A 345 14.21 -3.59 16.23
N GLN A 346 14.23 -2.32 16.64
CA GLN A 346 15.37 -1.69 17.29
C GLN A 346 15.66 -2.31 18.67
N GLU A 347 14.65 -2.70 19.44
CA GLU A 347 14.80 -3.33 20.76
C GLU A 347 15.40 -4.76 20.68
N VAL A 348 15.03 -5.54 19.66
CA VAL A 348 15.45 -6.95 19.55
C VAL A 348 16.74 -7.16 18.75
N ILE A 349 17.18 -6.21 17.91
CA ILE A 349 18.26 -6.42 16.93
C ILE A 349 19.58 -6.92 17.54
N PHE A 350 19.92 -6.47 18.75
CA PHE A 350 21.13 -6.90 19.46
C PHE A 350 21.04 -8.32 20.03
N GLN A 351 19.83 -8.87 20.17
CA GLN A 351 19.58 -10.21 20.71
C GLN A 351 19.48 -11.26 19.60
N VAL A 352 19.32 -10.84 18.35
CA VAL A 352 19.18 -11.74 17.18
C VAL A 352 20.48 -12.54 16.98
N PRO A 353 20.43 -13.89 16.91
CA PRO A 353 21.60 -14.71 16.61
C PRO A 353 22.24 -14.41 15.25
N ASP A 354 23.55 -14.63 15.15
CA ASP A 354 24.35 -14.36 13.94
C ASP A 354 23.79 -15.03 12.68
N ASP A 355 23.48 -16.32 12.75
CA ASP A 355 22.97 -17.09 11.60
C ASP A 355 21.63 -16.56 11.08
N SER A 356 20.75 -16.15 12.01
CA SER A 356 19.47 -15.52 11.67
C SER A 356 19.70 -14.16 11.01
N LEU A 357 20.53 -13.32 11.62
CA LEU A 357 20.82 -11.99 11.07
C LEU A 357 21.41 -12.08 9.66
N ALA A 358 22.42 -12.93 9.46
CA ALA A 358 23.03 -13.18 8.16
C ALA A 358 22.01 -13.67 7.13
N TYR A 359 21.13 -14.60 7.51
CA TYR A 359 20.06 -15.11 6.66
C TYR A 359 19.13 -13.98 6.15
N HIS A 360 18.72 -13.07 7.04
CA HIS A 360 17.81 -11.97 6.71
C HIS A 360 18.49 -10.87 5.88
N ILE A 361 19.78 -10.59 6.10
CA ILE A 361 20.55 -9.62 5.30
C ILE A 361 20.73 -10.14 3.88
N GLN A 362 21.26 -11.36 3.71
CA GLN A 362 21.52 -11.95 2.38
C GLN A 362 20.29 -11.99 1.47
N ARG A 363 19.09 -12.08 2.07
CA ARG A 363 17.80 -12.15 1.35
C ARG A 363 17.10 -10.81 1.18
N ASN A 364 17.74 -9.72 1.62
CA ASN A 364 17.19 -8.36 1.61
C ASN A 364 15.85 -8.25 2.35
N HIS A 365 15.63 -9.04 3.41
CA HIS A 365 14.36 -9.06 4.13
C HIS A 365 14.06 -7.71 4.79
N PHE A 366 15.08 -7.02 5.34
CA PHE A 366 14.92 -5.70 5.94
C PHE A 366 14.43 -4.66 4.92
N SER A 367 15.11 -4.56 3.77
CA SER A 367 14.72 -3.64 2.69
C SER A 367 13.29 -3.92 2.23
N LYS A 368 12.93 -5.18 1.94
CA LYS A 368 11.58 -5.57 1.49
C LYS A 368 10.50 -5.24 2.53
N TRP A 369 10.77 -5.52 3.81
CA TRP A 369 9.83 -5.24 4.90
C TRP A 369 9.55 -3.74 5.08
N LEU A 370 10.58 -2.92 4.90
CA LEU A 370 10.48 -1.46 4.93
C LEU A 370 9.78 -0.91 3.68
N THR A 371 10.12 -1.38 2.48
CA THR A 371 9.46 -0.91 1.24
C THR A 371 7.99 -1.29 1.18
N ALA A 372 7.61 -2.48 1.69
CA ALA A 372 6.20 -2.89 1.82
C ALA A 372 5.38 -1.95 2.75
N ARG A 373 6.05 -1.23 3.65
CA ARG A 373 5.48 -0.22 4.57
C ARG A 373 5.61 1.22 4.09
N ALA A 374 6.04 1.40 2.84
CA ALA A 374 6.38 2.69 2.26
C ALA A 374 7.45 3.48 3.06
N LEU A 375 8.36 2.77 3.76
CA LEU A 375 9.51 3.35 4.47
C LEU A 375 10.71 3.48 3.52
N PHE A 376 10.51 4.05 2.32
CA PHE A 376 11.49 4.04 1.24
C PHE A 376 12.87 4.64 1.58
N PRO A 377 12.98 5.77 2.32
CA PRO A 377 14.28 6.37 2.60
C PRO A 377 15.21 5.44 3.39
N ILE A 378 14.69 4.80 4.44
CA ILE A 378 15.46 3.83 5.23
C ILE A 378 15.64 2.51 4.48
N ALA A 379 14.64 2.07 3.72
CA ALA A 379 14.73 0.85 2.92
C ALA A 379 15.83 0.91 1.85
N ASN A 380 16.03 2.07 1.23
CA ASN A 380 17.07 2.29 0.22
C ASN A 380 18.47 2.21 0.83
N ILE A 381 18.66 2.66 2.08
CA ILE A 381 19.93 2.46 2.79
C ILE A 381 20.15 0.96 3.01
N PHE A 382 19.12 0.25 3.48
CA PHE A 382 19.23 -1.16 3.81
C PHE A 382 19.38 -2.09 2.60
N LYS A 383 18.96 -1.64 1.42
CA LYS A 383 19.05 -2.40 0.16
C LYS A 383 20.48 -2.68 -0.29
N TYR A 384 21.43 -1.83 0.12
CA TYR A 384 22.83 -1.92 -0.30
C TYR A 384 23.77 -2.38 0.83
N ILE A 385 23.23 -2.85 1.94
CA ILE A 385 24.02 -3.44 3.02
C ILE A 385 24.57 -4.79 2.53
N ASN A 386 25.89 -4.93 2.41
CA ASN A 386 26.52 -6.23 2.31
C ASN A 386 27.20 -6.58 3.64
N PRO A 387 27.09 -7.82 4.15
CA PRO A 387 27.82 -8.24 5.34
C PRO A 387 29.33 -8.03 5.24
N GLU A 388 29.88 -8.11 4.03
CA GLU A 388 31.31 -7.90 3.73
C GLU A 388 31.77 -6.46 3.94
N ASP A 389 30.85 -5.49 3.94
CA ASP A 389 31.18 -4.08 4.22
C ASP A 389 31.50 -3.85 5.71
N PHE A 390 31.30 -4.87 6.57
CA PHE A 390 31.47 -4.78 8.02
C PHE A 390 32.51 -5.76 8.52
N LYS A 391 33.24 -5.39 9.58
CA LYS A 391 34.23 -6.26 10.22
C LYS A 391 33.61 -7.52 10.82
N ASN A 392 32.37 -7.41 11.31
CA ASN A 392 31.59 -8.49 11.91
C ASN A 392 30.09 -8.13 11.94
N LEU A 393 29.26 -9.08 12.33
CA LEU A 393 27.81 -8.90 12.41
C LEU A 393 27.38 -7.91 13.51
N ASP A 394 28.21 -7.68 14.55
CA ASP A 394 27.93 -6.63 15.54
C ASP A 394 27.99 -5.22 14.94
N GLY A 395 28.89 -5.00 13.97
CA GLY A 395 28.90 -3.78 13.17
C GLY A 395 27.59 -3.58 12.41
N VAL A 396 27.04 -4.66 11.86
CA VAL A 396 25.75 -4.61 11.15
C VAL A 396 24.60 -4.32 12.11
N ARG A 397 24.57 -4.95 13.30
CA ARG A 397 23.55 -4.68 14.34
C ARG A 397 23.54 -3.22 14.73
N ARG A 398 24.72 -2.65 15.02
CA ARG A 398 24.86 -1.22 15.36
C ARG A 398 24.40 -0.34 14.21
N PHE A 399 24.80 -0.65 12.98
CA PHE A 399 24.37 0.11 11.81
C PHE A 399 22.85 0.10 11.62
N ILE A 400 22.20 -1.06 11.75
CA ILE A 400 20.74 -1.19 11.67
C ILE A 400 20.09 -0.38 12.80
N PHE A 401 20.53 -0.57 14.04
CA PHE A 401 20.03 0.13 15.21
C PHE A 401 20.12 1.66 15.04
N ASP A 402 21.32 2.17 14.76
CA ASP A 402 21.58 3.61 14.64
C ASP A 402 20.80 4.23 13.47
N THR A 403 20.62 3.49 12.38
CA THR A 403 19.87 3.97 11.22
C THR A 403 18.37 4.04 11.54
N ILE A 404 17.82 3.06 12.25
CA ILE A 404 16.43 3.09 12.72
C ILE A 404 16.24 4.23 13.74
N ASP A 405 17.13 4.36 14.72
CA ASP A 405 17.13 5.43 15.72
C ASP A 405 17.08 6.81 15.05
N ARG A 406 18.04 7.10 14.16
CA ARG A 406 18.07 8.36 13.40
C ARG A 406 16.82 8.58 12.56
N TYR A 407 16.29 7.51 11.93
CA TYR A 407 15.07 7.62 11.14
C TYR A 407 13.89 8.03 12.01
N ARG A 408 13.69 7.35 13.15
CA ARG A 408 12.63 7.65 14.11
C ARG A 408 12.77 9.05 14.69
N GLN A 409 13.98 9.47 15.06
CA GLN A 409 14.27 10.85 15.47
C GLN A 409 13.88 11.87 14.40
N SER A 410 14.26 11.63 13.13
CA SER A 410 13.92 12.55 12.03
C SER A 410 12.42 12.66 11.77
N LYS A 411 11.66 11.57 12.00
CA LYS A 411 10.22 11.51 11.79
C LYS A 411 9.41 12.06 12.97
N GLY A 412 9.89 11.92 14.20
CA GLY A 412 9.25 12.48 15.38
C GLY A 412 9.28 14.01 15.47
N ARG A 413 10.06 14.69 14.62
CA ARG A 413 10.19 16.14 14.57
C ARG A 413 9.35 16.80 13.48
N GLY A 414 8.97 18.05 13.73
CA GLY A 414 8.17 18.88 12.82
C GLY A 414 6.76 18.32 12.58
N ILE A 415 6.29 17.43 13.46
CA ILE A 415 4.95 16.84 13.43
C ILE A 415 4.29 17.08 14.77
N ILE A 416 3.02 17.47 14.73
CA ILE A 416 2.18 17.59 15.92
C ILE A 416 1.42 16.27 16.08
N ALA A 417 1.94 15.36 16.90
CA ALA A 417 1.31 14.06 17.15
C ALA A 417 0.18 14.17 18.19
N LYS A 418 -0.83 13.29 18.12
CA LYS A 418 -1.76 13.13 19.24
C LYS A 418 -1.07 12.33 20.35
N PHE A 419 -1.15 12.82 21.57
CA PHE A 419 -0.63 12.11 22.74
C PHE A 419 -1.60 11.01 23.17
N HIS A 420 -1.10 9.79 23.26
CA HIS A 420 -1.80 8.64 23.81
C HIS A 420 -0.88 7.97 24.82
N ARG A 421 -1.38 7.72 26.03
CA ARG A 421 -0.56 7.19 27.14
C ARG A 421 0.10 5.85 26.77
N ASP A 422 -0.68 4.94 26.18
CA ASP A 422 -0.24 3.57 25.92
C ASP A 422 0.64 3.42 24.67
N SER A 423 0.67 4.44 23.80
CA SER A 423 1.44 4.43 22.55
C SER A 423 2.39 5.62 22.42
N TYR A 424 2.74 6.24 23.55
CA TYR A 424 3.71 7.33 23.58
C TYR A 424 5.08 6.85 23.09
N ASP A 425 5.64 7.59 22.13
CA ASP A 425 6.99 7.38 21.61
C ASP A 425 7.90 8.51 22.10
N GLU A 426 9.05 8.18 22.67
CA GLU A 426 10.03 9.12 23.21
C GLU A 426 10.63 10.07 22.16
N TYR A 427 10.54 9.70 20.87
CA TYR A 427 10.94 10.56 19.76
C TYR A 427 9.89 11.61 19.40
N GLN A 428 8.66 11.52 19.91
CA GLN A 428 7.66 12.58 19.80
C GLN A 428 8.00 13.72 20.77
N ILE A 429 8.61 14.76 20.24
CA ILE A 429 9.02 15.94 21.01
C ILE A 429 7.91 16.97 21.19
N PHE A 430 6.89 16.95 20.33
CA PHE A 430 5.74 17.85 20.42
C PHE A 430 4.43 17.07 20.18
N SER A 431 3.61 16.97 21.22
CA SER A 431 2.34 16.25 21.17
C SER A 431 1.19 17.11 21.66
N ARG A 432 -0.04 16.74 21.29
CA ARG A 432 -1.27 17.42 21.70
C ARG A 432 -2.30 16.47 22.30
N ILE A 433 -3.08 16.95 23.25
CA ILE A 433 -4.27 16.29 23.80
C ILE A 433 -5.48 17.13 23.38
N GLY A 434 -6.43 16.51 22.69
CA GLY A 434 -7.60 17.20 22.12
C GLY A 434 -7.47 17.50 20.63
N ASP A 435 -8.58 17.90 20.02
CA ASP A 435 -8.71 18.14 18.59
C ASP A 435 -8.77 19.62 18.18
N GLY A 436 -8.93 20.52 19.16
CA GLY A 436 -9.01 21.96 18.97
C GLY A 436 -7.67 22.65 18.69
N SER A 437 -7.64 23.96 18.91
CA SER A 437 -6.46 24.79 18.64
C SER A 437 -5.35 24.56 19.66
N LEU A 438 -4.08 24.64 19.23
CA LEU A 438 -2.92 24.57 20.12
C LEU A 438 -2.67 25.85 20.95
N GLY A 439 -3.40 26.93 20.67
CA GLY A 439 -3.10 28.26 21.21
C GLY A 439 -1.81 28.88 20.64
N GLY A 440 -1.56 30.16 20.93
CA GLY A 440 -0.43 30.91 20.36
C GLY A 440 0.94 30.39 20.77
N LYS A 441 1.10 30.00 22.04
CA LYS A 441 2.38 29.49 22.59
C LYS A 441 2.71 28.10 22.03
N GLY A 442 1.74 27.19 22.03
CA GLY A 442 1.90 25.85 21.46
C GLY A 442 2.25 25.92 19.97
N ARG A 443 1.53 26.75 19.20
CA ARG A 443 1.86 26.99 17.77
C ARG A 443 3.27 27.55 17.57
N GLY A 444 3.70 28.49 18.42
CA GLY A 444 5.06 29.06 18.35
C GLY A 444 6.15 27.99 18.51
N LEU A 445 6.05 27.12 19.52
CA LEU A 445 6.99 26.02 19.72
C LEU A 445 6.95 25.01 18.57
N ALA A 446 5.76 24.63 18.11
CA ALA A 446 5.61 23.73 16.96
C ALA A 446 6.23 24.32 15.69
N PHE A 447 6.09 25.63 15.47
CA PHE A 447 6.71 26.32 14.35
C PHE A 447 8.24 26.32 14.44
N VAL A 448 8.81 26.59 15.62
CA VAL A 448 10.27 26.52 15.82
C VAL A 448 10.80 25.13 15.53
N ASP A 449 10.11 24.08 15.99
CA ASP A 449 10.49 22.70 15.70
C ASP A 449 10.46 22.38 14.19
N GLN A 450 9.41 22.85 13.51
CA GLN A 450 9.30 22.73 12.05
C GLN A 450 10.44 23.46 11.32
N VAL A 451 10.85 24.65 11.77
CA VAL A 451 11.98 25.40 11.22
C VAL A 451 13.30 24.66 11.43
N ILE A 452 13.54 24.11 12.63
CA ILE A 452 14.74 23.31 12.94
C ILE A 452 14.86 22.12 11.98
N LYS A 453 13.73 21.44 11.70
CA LYS A 453 13.67 20.31 10.77
C LYS A 453 13.95 20.73 9.33
N HIS A 454 13.19 21.67 8.76
CA HIS A 454 13.35 22.06 7.35
C HIS A 454 14.70 22.70 7.05
N SER A 455 15.28 23.38 8.03
CA SER A 455 16.59 24.05 7.87
C SER A 455 17.76 23.14 8.24
N HIS A 456 17.52 21.86 8.54
CA HIS A 456 18.55 20.89 8.88
C HIS A 456 19.48 21.38 10.02
N LEU A 457 18.91 22.03 11.06
CA LEU A 457 19.69 22.72 12.09
C LEU A 457 20.10 21.84 13.26
N MET A 458 19.39 20.73 13.52
CA MET A 458 19.54 19.91 14.73
C MET A 458 20.99 19.50 15.01
N HIS A 459 21.70 19.03 13.97
CA HIS A 459 23.09 18.58 14.05
C HIS A 459 24.01 19.40 13.14
N ARG A 460 23.66 20.66 12.89
CA ARG A 460 24.44 21.51 11.99
C ARG A 460 25.82 21.86 12.55
N TYR A 461 25.94 21.90 13.88
CA TYR A 461 27.15 22.29 14.58
C TYR A 461 27.65 21.12 15.42
N ASP A 462 28.91 20.76 15.23
CA ASP A 462 29.52 19.64 15.96
C ASP A 462 29.45 19.88 17.47
N GLY A 463 29.07 18.83 18.21
CA GLY A 463 28.91 18.88 19.67
C GLY A 463 27.69 19.67 20.17
N THR A 464 26.85 20.24 19.29
CA THR A 464 25.68 21.04 19.70
C THR A 464 24.39 20.48 19.09
N VAL A 465 23.38 20.24 19.93
CA VAL A 465 22.05 19.80 19.49
C VAL A 465 21.05 20.95 19.61
N ILE A 466 20.52 21.40 18.47
CA ILE A 466 19.46 22.43 18.44
C ILE A 466 18.09 21.74 18.47
N THR A 467 17.28 22.04 19.49
CA THR A 467 15.97 21.42 19.71
C THR A 467 15.03 22.29 20.54
N ILE A 468 13.72 22.01 20.48
CA ILE A 468 12.74 22.52 21.45
C ILE A 468 12.66 21.60 22.69
N PRO A 469 12.14 22.08 23.83
CA PRO A 469 11.78 21.23 24.97
C PRO A 469 10.67 20.24 24.59
N ARG A 470 10.71 19.03 25.18
CA ARG A 470 9.60 18.07 25.05
C ARG A 470 8.32 18.70 25.60
N THR A 471 7.30 18.79 24.76
CA THR A 471 6.09 19.57 25.05
C THR A 471 4.83 18.76 24.76
N VAL A 472 3.91 18.71 25.72
CA VAL A 472 2.55 18.22 25.53
C VAL A 472 1.59 19.41 25.71
N VAL A 473 0.80 19.69 24.68
CA VAL A 473 -0.16 20.80 24.68
C VAL A 473 -1.57 20.27 24.90
N ILE A 474 -2.28 20.86 25.87
CA ILE A 474 -3.72 20.67 26.01
C ILE A 474 -4.40 21.67 25.06
N CYS A 475 -5.16 21.15 24.10
CA CYS A 475 -5.86 21.95 23.10
C CYS A 475 -7.03 22.73 23.71
N THR A 476 -7.49 23.76 22.98
CA THR A 476 -8.60 24.61 23.44
C THR A 476 -9.89 23.85 23.70
N ASP A 477 -10.21 22.82 22.92
CA ASP A 477 -11.43 22.01 23.13
C ASP A 477 -11.44 21.31 24.50
N VAL A 478 -10.27 20.82 24.95
CA VAL A 478 -10.13 20.18 26.26
C VAL A 478 -10.13 21.23 27.38
N PHE A 479 -9.56 22.41 27.11
CA PHE A 479 -9.63 23.54 28.04
C PHE A 479 -11.07 24.05 28.21
N ASP A 480 -11.82 24.16 27.12
CA ASP A 480 -13.22 24.57 27.14
C ASP A 480 -14.07 23.56 27.93
N GLU A 481 -13.87 22.26 27.69
CA GLU A 481 -14.50 21.18 28.46
C GLU A 481 -14.12 21.23 29.96
N PHE A 482 -12.86 21.50 30.28
CA PHE A 482 -12.39 21.71 31.66
C PHE A 482 -13.10 22.90 32.32
N MET A 483 -13.25 24.01 31.61
CA MET A 483 -13.93 25.21 32.10
C MET A 483 -15.41 24.98 32.36
N GLU A 484 -16.10 24.27 31.45
CA GLU A 484 -17.53 23.95 31.57
C GLU A 484 -17.79 22.95 32.69
N SER A 485 -17.11 21.79 32.68
CA SER A 485 -17.34 20.71 33.63
C SER A 485 -17.06 21.10 35.08
N ASN A 486 -16.14 22.06 35.30
CA ASN A 486 -15.81 22.59 36.62
C ASN A 486 -16.52 23.92 36.94
N ASN A 487 -17.43 24.40 36.09
CA ASN A 487 -18.17 25.66 36.23
C ASN A 487 -17.27 26.90 36.44
N LEU A 488 -16.09 26.93 35.82
CA LEU A 488 -15.03 27.92 36.09
C LEU A 488 -15.24 29.26 35.38
N TYR A 489 -16.11 29.35 34.37
CA TYR A 489 -16.36 30.61 33.66
C TYR A 489 -16.85 31.73 34.60
N SER A 490 -17.70 31.36 35.57
CA SER A 490 -18.25 32.30 36.54
C SER A 490 -17.17 33.01 37.36
N ILE A 491 -16.20 32.24 37.89
CA ILE A 491 -15.10 32.79 38.69
C ILE A 491 -14.03 33.45 37.81
N ALA A 492 -13.73 32.89 36.64
CA ALA A 492 -12.71 33.41 35.74
C ALA A 492 -13.06 34.79 35.14
N LEU A 493 -14.35 35.06 34.91
CA LEU A 493 -14.86 36.34 34.41
C LEU A 493 -15.28 37.31 35.53
N SER A 494 -15.11 36.91 36.79
CA SER A 494 -15.45 37.74 37.95
C SER A 494 -14.39 38.82 38.23
N LYS A 495 -14.65 39.67 39.23
CA LYS A 495 -13.66 40.62 39.78
C LYS A 495 -12.77 39.99 40.86
N ALA A 496 -12.80 38.67 41.03
CA ALA A 496 -11.94 37.97 41.98
C ALA A 496 -10.47 38.21 41.66
N ASN A 497 -9.62 38.17 42.68
CA ASN A 497 -8.18 38.32 42.48
C ASN A 497 -7.56 37.02 41.92
N ASN A 498 -6.36 37.14 41.35
CA ASN A 498 -5.67 36.00 40.72
C ASN A 498 -5.42 34.82 41.67
N VAL A 499 -5.25 35.05 42.97
CA VAL A 499 -5.00 34.00 43.97
C VAL A 499 -6.25 33.16 44.18
N GLU A 500 -7.42 33.82 44.25
CA GLU A 500 -8.71 33.16 44.37
C GLU A 500 -9.05 32.37 43.10
N ILE A 501 -8.91 32.99 41.92
CA ILE A 501 -9.09 32.32 40.63
C ILE A 501 -8.18 31.08 40.55
N LEU A 502 -6.90 31.21 40.89
CA LEU A 502 -5.94 30.10 40.87
C LEU A 502 -6.37 28.96 41.80
N ARG A 503 -6.89 29.26 43.00
CA ARG A 503 -7.36 28.23 43.94
C ARG A 503 -8.51 27.41 43.35
N HIS A 504 -9.46 28.05 42.66
CA HIS A 504 -10.54 27.34 41.98
C HIS A 504 -10.02 26.43 40.86
N PHE A 505 -9.06 26.92 40.07
CA PHE A 505 -8.45 26.13 38.99
C PHE A 505 -7.62 24.94 39.52
N LEU A 506 -6.91 25.09 40.64
CA LEU A 506 -6.13 24.01 41.25
C LEU A 506 -6.99 22.92 41.91
N ASN A 507 -8.20 23.27 42.34
CA ASN A 507 -9.17 22.33 42.91
C ASN A 507 -10.04 21.64 41.84
N ALA A 508 -9.95 22.08 40.59
CA ALA A 508 -10.70 21.52 39.48
C ALA A 508 -10.04 20.25 38.93
N SER A 509 -10.85 19.37 38.34
CA SER A 509 -10.37 18.12 37.74
C SER A 509 -10.28 18.24 36.22
N LEU A 510 -9.24 17.68 35.62
CA LEU A 510 -9.15 17.55 34.17
C LEU A 510 -10.24 16.58 33.65
N PRO A 511 -10.80 16.81 32.45
CA PRO A 511 -11.75 15.88 31.85
C PRO A 511 -11.14 14.50 31.61
N ASN A 512 -11.93 13.44 31.83
CA ASN A 512 -11.53 12.06 31.53
C ASN A 512 -11.75 11.77 30.04
N ARG A 513 -10.68 11.43 29.31
CA ARG A 513 -10.70 11.02 27.90
C ARG A 513 -9.84 9.78 27.66
#